data_AF-A0A7X6DGP2-F1
#
_entry.id   AF-A0A7X6DGP2-F1
#
_cell.length_a   1.000
_cell.length_b   1.000
_cell.length_c   1.000
_cell.angle_alpha   90.00
_cell.angle_beta   90.00
_cell.angle_gamma   90.00
#
_symmetry.space_group_name_H-M   'P 1'
#
loop_
_entity.id
_entity.type
_entity.pdbx_description
1 polymer ?
#
loop_
_entity_poly.entity_id
_entity_poly.type
_entity_poly.pdbx_seq_one_letter_code
_entity_poly.pdbx_strand_id
1 'polypeptide(L)'
;MHSANDWDWLGKGVYFWVDGPERAARWAQEQKDRGKIKNPAVLGAYINPGLCLNLTDVGVAEQLGVAFEFLRESTKSSGAEMPVNSGIRDGIHLNRKLDCAVFNTVHQVRAKINEPPFDSVYGVFEEGGPMFEGSDLKEKTHIQIAVINLESIIGYFKPRSS
;
A
#
# COMPACT_ATOMS: atom_id res chain seq x y z
N MET A 1 5.81 5.77 12.43
CA MET A 1 4.69 5.07 11.75
C MET A 1 4.71 5.30 10.24
N HIS A 2 5.33 6.37 9.74
CA HIS A 2 5.49 6.59 8.29
C HIS A 2 6.53 5.62 7.71
N SER A 3 6.11 4.82 6.72
CA SER A 3 6.99 3.92 5.98
C SER A 3 7.60 4.66 4.80
N ALA A 4 8.92 4.54 4.67
CA ALA A 4 9.70 5.14 3.59
C ALA A 4 10.47 4.08 2.78
N ASN A 5 10.08 2.81 2.91
CA ASN A 5 10.74 1.72 2.19
C ASN A 5 10.50 1.88 0.69
N ASP A 6 11.45 1.40 -0.12
CA ASP A 6 11.34 1.42 -1.58
C ASP A 6 10.56 0.21 -2.13
N TRP A 7 9.96 -0.62 -1.26
CA TRP A 7 9.26 -1.86 -1.63
C TRP A 7 7.82 -1.98 -1.11
N ASP A 8 7.30 -0.93 -0.46
CA ASP A 8 5.92 -0.93 0.03
C ASP A 8 4.92 -0.87 -1.14
N TRP A 9 3.75 -1.47 -1.00
CA TRP A 9 2.85 -1.69 -2.14
C TRP A 9 2.29 -0.38 -2.73
N LEU A 10 1.55 0.38 -1.92
CA LEU A 10 0.86 1.61 -2.33
C LEU A 10 1.75 2.88 -2.30
N GLY A 11 3.07 2.73 -2.41
CA GLY A 11 4.02 3.83 -2.29
C GLY A 11 4.45 4.11 -0.84
N LYS A 12 4.90 5.34 -0.56
CA LYS A 12 5.30 5.73 0.81
C LYS A 12 4.11 6.22 1.61
N GLY A 13 4.09 5.93 2.91
CA GLY A 13 3.02 6.40 3.79
C GLY A 13 2.86 5.58 5.07
N VAL A 14 1.83 5.89 5.85
CA VAL A 14 1.40 5.10 7.01
C VAL A 14 0.32 4.12 6.59
N TYR A 15 0.54 2.83 6.81
CA TYR A 15 -0.36 1.77 6.36
C TYR A 15 -1.35 1.34 7.44
N PHE A 16 -2.61 1.17 7.04
CA PHE A 16 -3.65 0.58 7.88
C PHE A 16 -4.45 -0.45 7.10
N TRP A 17 -4.95 -1.45 7.82
CA TRP A 17 -6.04 -2.30 7.36
C TRP A 17 -7.36 -1.59 7.61
N VAL A 18 -8.19 -1.44 6.58
CA VAL A 18 -9.54 -0.88 6.73
C VAL A 18 -10.43 -1.95 7.36
N ASP A 19 -11.09 -1.60 8.48
CA ASP A 19 -11.97 -2.49 9.25
C ASP A 19 -11.36 -3.86 9.60
N GLY A 20 -10.02 -3.92 9.75
CA GLY A 20 -9.28 -5.18 9.89
C GLY A 20 -8.52 -5.38 11.21
N PRO A 21 -9.11 -5.16 12.41
CA PRO A 21 -8.37 -5.28 13.68
C PRO A 21 -7.82 -6.69 13.90
N GLU A 22 -8.53 -7.74 13.47
CA GLU A 22 -8.08 -9.13 13.58
C GLU A 22 -6.91 -9.45 12.64
N ARG A 23 -6.91 -8.90 11.42
CA ARG A 23 -5.79 -9.03 10.48
C ARG A 23 -4.56 -8.31 11.02
N ALA A 24 -4.74 -7.11 11.58
CA ALA A 24 -3.68 -6.34 12.22
C ALA A 24 -3.10 -7.09 13.44
N ALA A 25 -3.95 -7.70 14.27
CA ALA A 25 -3.53 -8.52 15.40
C ALA A 25 -2.70 -9.74 14.94
N ARG A 26 -3.19 -10.47 13.93
CA ARG A 26 -2.46 -11.61 13.34
C ARG A 26 -1.11 -11.16 12.77
N TRP A 27 -1.07 -10.05 12.04
CA TRP A 27 0.18 -9.52 11.50
C TRP A 27 1.18 -9.15 12.61
N ALA A 28 0.71 -8.51 13.69
CA ALA A 28 1.55 -8.19 14.84
C ALA A 28 2.13 -9.47 15.48
N GLN A 29 1.32 -10.52 15.63
CA GLN A 29 1.78 -11.82 16.12
C GLN A 29 2.83 -12.43 15.17
N GLU A 30 2.61 -12.41 13.86
CA GLU A 30 3.60 -12.86 12.87
C GLU A 30 4.92 -12.09 12.98
N GLN A 31 4.88 -10.78 13.24
CA GLN A 31 6.10 -9.98 13.46
C GLN A 31 6.80 -10.37 14.77
N LYS A 32 6.06 -10.74 15.81
CA LYS A 32 6.62 -11.24 17.07
C LYS A 32 7.33 -12.57 16.85
N ASP A 33 6.70 -13.49 16.12
CA ASP A 33 7.27 -14.81 15.81
C ASP A 33 8.54 -14.69 14.97
N ARG A 34 8.63 -13.65 14.14
CA ARG A 34 9.84 -13.28 13.38
C ARG A 34 10.88 -12.49 14.20
N GLY A 35 10.64 -12.28 15.50
CA GLY A 35 11.54 -11.55 16.39
C GLY A 35 11.63 -10.05 16.14
N LYS A 36 10.74 -9.48 15.30
CA LYS A 36 10.77 -8.04 14.95
C LYS A 36 10.11 -7.16 16.00
N ILE A 37 9.16 -7.70 16.77
CA ILE A 37 8.50 -6.97 17.87
C ILE A 37 8.42 -7.85 19.12
N LYS A 38 8.45 -7.23 20.31
CA LYS A 38 8.35 -7.95 21.60
C LYS A 38 6.90 -8.11 22.07
N ASN A 39 6.16 -7.01 22.05
CA ASN A 39 4.79 -6.92 22.56
C ASN A 39 3.84 -6.56 21.41
N PRO A 40 3.12 -7.52 20.82
CA PRO A 40 2.15 -7.23 19.77
C PRO A 40 0.99 -6.42 20.33
N ALA A 41 0.58 -5.40 19.58
CA ALA A 41 -0.56 -4.55 19.90
C ALA A 41 -1.22 -4.05 18.62
N VAL A 42 -2.51 -3.72 18.71
CA VAL A 42 -3.28 -3.12 17.60
C VAL A 42 -3.59 -1.67 17.96
N LEU A 43 -3.38 -0.77 16.99
CA LEU A 43 -3.72 0.64 17.06
C LEU A 43 -4.72 0.95 15.94
N GLY A 44 -5.86 1.52 16.30
CA GLY A 44 -6.84 2.06 15.36
C GLY A 44 -6.57 3.52 15.07
N ALA A 45 -7.01 4.00 13.90
CA ALA A 45 -6.93 5.39 13.50
C ALA A 45 -8.26 5.86 12.91
N TYR A 46 -8.66 7.10 13.22
CA TYR A 46 -9.69 7.82 12.49
C TYR A 46 -9.02 8.58 11.36
N ILE A 47 -9.36 8.24 10.12
CA ILE A 47 -8.70 8.77 8.92
C ILE A 47 -9.76 9.46 8.06
N ASN A 48 -9.53 10.72 7.73
CA ASN A 48 -10.20 11.38 6.62
C ASN A 48 -9.33 11.17 5.37
N PRO A 49 -9.74 10.39 4.37
CA PRO A 49 -8.87 10.01 3.25
C PRO A 49 -8.47 11.19 2.35
N GLY A 50 -9.14 12.35 2.46
CA GLY A 50 -8.83 13.54 1.67
C GLY A 50 -8.97 13.29 0.16
N LEU A 51 -8.07 13.87 -0.63
CA LEU A 51 -7.92 13.51 -2.04
C LEU A 51 -7.27 12.12 -2.12
N CYS A 52 -8.09 11.09 -2.34
CA CYS A 52 -7.66 9.69 -2.31
C CYS A 52 -7.49 9.11 -3.71
N LEU A 53 -6.36 8.44 -3.95
CA LEU A 53 -6.20 7.56 -5.11
C LEU A 53 -6.82 6.20 -4.78
N ASN A 54 -8.09 6.01 -5.14
CA ASN A 54 -8.81 4.76 -4.91
C ASN A 54 -8.62 3.79 -6.08
N LEU A 55 -7.92 2.67 -5.87
CA LEU A 55 -7.66 1.67 -6.90
C LEU A 55 -8.91 1.00 -7.48
N THR A 56 -10.07 1.16 -6.86
CA THR A 56 -11.34 0.65 -7.40
C THR A 56 -12.06 1.65 -8.31
N ASP A 57 -11.57 2.88 -8.42
CA ASP A 57 -12.21 3.93 -9.21
C ASP A 57 -11.81 3.87 -10.69
N VAL A 58 -12.72 4.35 -11.53
CA VAL A 58 -12.50 4.45 -12.99
C VAL A 58 -11.38 5.46 -13.28
N GLY A 59 -10.45 5.10 -14.16
CA GLY A 59 -9.37 5.97 -14.62
C GLY A 59 -8.06 5.87 -13.81
N VAL A 60 -8.06 5.18 -12.66
CA VAL A 60 -6.80 4.98 -11.91
C VAL A 60 -5.78 4.16 -12.70
N ALA A 61 -6.23 3.16 -13.47
CA ALA A 61 -5.35 2.39 -14.35
C ALA A 61 -4.61 3.29 -15.36
N GLU A 62 -5.27 4.31 -15.91
CA GLU A 62 -4.66 5.27 -16.83
C GLU A 62 -3.61 6.13 -16.10
N GLN A 63 -3.96 6.65 -14.91
CA GLN A 63 -3.02 7.45 -14.10
C GLN A 63 -1.76 6.66 -13.72
N LEU A 64 -1.91 5.38 -13.32
CA LEU A 64 -0.79 4.50 -13.01
C LEU A 64 0.03 4.17 -14.27
N GLY A 65 -0.63 3.99 -15.41
CA GLY A 65 0.03 3.79 -16.71
C GLY A 65 0.91 4.98 -17.10
N VAL A 66 0.39 6.21 -17.00
CA VAL A 66 1.17 7.43 -17.25
C VAL A 66 2.35 7.54 -16.30
N ALA A 67 2.16 7.26 -15.01
CA ALA A 67 3.23 7.29 -14.02
C ALA A 67 4.32 6.22 -14.31
N PHE A 68 3.93 5.02 -14.73
CA PHE A 68 4.87 3.97 -15.12
C PHE A 68 5.70 4.38 -16.35
N GLU A 69 5.07 4.91 -17.39
CA GLU A 69 5.77 5.37 -18.60
C GLU A 69 6.73 6.52 -18.27
N PHE A 70 6.30 7.47 -17.45
CA PHE A 70 7.15 8.55 -16.96
C PHE A 70 8.37 8.03 -16.18
N LEU A 71 8.16 7.05 -15.29
CA LEU A 71 9.24 6.40 -14.53
C LEU A 71 10.21 5.69 -15.47
N ARG A 72 9.71 4.98 -16.48
CA ARG A 72 10.53 4.24 -17.45
C ARG A 72 11.42 5.19 -18.25
N GLU A 73 10.86 6.26 -18.81
CA GLU A 73 11.64 7.23 -19.59
C GLU A 73 12.64 8.00 -18.73
N SER A 74 12.28 8.33 -17.49
CA SER A 74 13.20 8.99 -16.55
C SER A 74 14.39 8.09 -16.20
N THR A 75 14.12 6.82 -15.88
CA THR A 75 15.13 5.81 -15.56
C THR A 75 16.08 5.56 -16.74
N LYS A 76 15.52 5.43 -17.95
CA LYS A 76 16.29 5.30 -19.19
C LYS A 76 17.20 6.51 -19.43
N SER A 77 16.69 7.72 -19.23
CA SER A 77 17.43 8.96 -19.45
C SER A 77 18.56 9.15 -18.44
N SER A 78 18.39 8.68 -17.20
CA SER A 78 19.43 8.74 -16.16
C SER A 78 20.43 7.59 -16.21
N GLY A 79 20.22 6.59 -17.07
CA GLY A 79 21.02 5.35 -17.11
C GLY A 79 20.84 4.47 -15.86
N ALA A 80 19.79 4.69 -15.08
CA ALA A 80 19.48 3.85 -13.92
C ALA A 80 18.78 2.56 -14.37
N GLU A 81 18.77 1.55 -13.50
CA GLU A 81 18.01 0.32 -13.75
C GLU A 81 16.55 0.48 -13.31
N MET A 82 15.63 -0.10 -14.09
CA MET A 82 14.21 -0.09 -13.74
C MET A 82 13.95 -0.97 -12.51
N PRO A 83 13.23 -0.47 -11.49
CA PRO A 83 12.84 -1.32 -10.37
C PRO A 83 11.94 -2.47 -10.85
N VAL A 84 12.07 -3.63 -10.21
CA VAL A 84 11.28 -4.82 -10.50
C VAL A 84 10.64 -5.38 -9.23
N ASN A 85 9.43 -5.93 -9.38
CA ASN A 85 8.82 -6.70 -8.31
C ASN A 85 9.47 -8.09 -8.25
N SER A 86 9.71 -8.60 -7.03
CA SER A 86 10.45 -9.86 -6.82
C SER A 86 9.98 -10.60 -5.57
N GLY A 87 10.51 -11.82 -5.38
CA GLY A 87 10.22 -12.65 -4.21
C GLY A 87 8.76 -13.10 -4.14
N ILE A 88 8.30 -13.87 -5.13
CA ILE A 88 6.94 -14.37 -5.17
C ILE A 88 6.72 -15.40 -4.06
N ARG A 89 5.65 -15.24 -3.28
CA ARG A 89 5.13 -16.23 -2.34
C ARG A 89 3.60 -16.21 -2.40
N ASP A 90 2.96 -17.37 -2.45
CA ASP A 90 1.49 -17.50 -2.51
C ASP A 90 0.85 -16.65 -3.62
N GLY A 91 1.52 -16.56 -4.78
CA GLY A 91 1.05 -15.80 -5.94
C GLY A 91 1.24 -14.28 -5.86
N ILE A 92 1.85 -13.75 -4.78
CA ILE A 92 2.10 -12.32 -4.62
C ILE A 92 3.59 -11.99 -4.50
N HIS A 93 4.01 -10.84 -5.03
CA HIS A 93 5.36 -10.32 -4.81
C HIS A 93 5.50 -9.78 -3.38
N LEU A 94 6.52 -10.26 -2.65
CA LEU A 94 6.84 -9.75 -1.32
C LEU A 94 7.67 -8.45 -1.36
N ASN A 95 8.40 -8.24 -2.46
CA ASN A 95 9.22 -7.07 -2.68
C ASN A 95 8.68 -6.29 -3.88
N ARG A 96 7.95 -5.20 -3.62
CA ARG A 96 7.15 -4.48 -4.63
C ARG A 96 7.81 -3.18 -5.09
N LYS A 97 9.10 -3.23 -5.44
CA LYS A 97 9.84 -2.03 -5.80
C LYS A 97 9.26 -1.27 -6.98
N LEU A 98 8.76 -2.00 -7.99
CA LEU A 98 8.15 -1.37 -9.15
C LEU A 98 6.84 -0.69 -8.76
N ASP A 99 5.94 -1.41 -8.06
CA ASP A 99 4.66 -0.84 -7.63
C ASP A 99 4.90 0.42 -6.77
N CYS A 100 5.78 0.31 -5.77
CA CYS A 100 6.15 1.43 -4.90
C CYS A 100 6.62 2.65 -5.70
N ALA A 101 7.53 2.42 -6.66
CA ALA A 101 8.07 3.48 -7.49
C ALA A 101 7.00 4.12 -8.37
N VAL A 102 6.08 3.34 -8.94
CA VAL A 102 4.97 3.86 -9.76
C VAL A 102 4.05 4.75 -8.91
N PHE A 103 3.60 4.30 -7.74
CA PHE A 103 2.76 5.11 -6.86
C PHE A 103 3.45 6.41 -6.44
N ASN A 104 4.73 6.34 -6.06
CA ASN A 104 5.49 7.55 -5.74
C ASN A 104 5.64 8.48 -6.97
N THR A 105 5.72 7.92 -8.17
CA THR A 105 5.82 8.68 -9.43
C THR A 105 4.51 9.37 -9.79
N VAL A 106 3.34 8.84 -9.41
CA VAL A 106 2.05 9.53 -9.58
C VAL A 106 2.10 10.93 -8.98
N HIS A 107 2.65 11.08 -7.78
CA HIS A 107 2.80 12.39 -7.14
C HIS A 107 3.75 13.32 -7.91
N GLN A 108 4.81 12.79 -8.51
CA GLN A 108 5.74 13.58 -9.34
C GLN A 108 5.06 14.06 -10.62
N VAL A 109 4.27 13.20 -11.27
CA VAL A 109 3.49 13.56 -12.46
C VAL A 109 2.48 14.64 -12.12
N ARG A 110 1.73 14.49 -11.02
CA ARG A 110 0.75 15.49 -10.55
C ARG A 110 1.40 16.85 -10.29
N ALA A 111 2.56 16.86 -9.61
CA ALA A 111 3.31 18.09 -9.40
C ALA A 111 3.72 18.79 -10.71
N LYS A 112 4.08 18.03 -11.76
CA LYS A 112 4.45 18.59 -13.07
C LYS A 112 3.27 19.24 -13.81
N ILE A 113 2.05 18.77 -13.56
CA ILE A 113 0.82 19.31 -14.16
C ILE A 113 0.07 20.26 -13.20
N ASN A 114 0.71 20.70 -12.12
CA ASN A 114 0.14 21.57 -11.08
C ASN A 114 -1.14 21.02 -10.41
N GLU A 115 -1.23 19.70 -10.30
CA GLU A 115 -2.28 19.00 -9.57
C GLU A 115 -1.84 18.70 -8.13
N PRO A 116 -2.74 18.81 -7.13
CA PRO A 116 -2.40 18.52 -5.73
C PRO A 116 -2.00 17.04 -5.56
N PRO A 117 -1.05 16.71 -4.66
CA PRO A 117 -0.75 15.32 -4.34
C PRO A 117 -1.96 14.62 -3.71
N PHE A 118 -2.03 13.30 -3.84
CA PHE A 118 -3.00 12.53 -3.05
C PHE A 118 -2.63 12.55 -1.56
N ASP A 119 -3.65 12.61 -0.73
CA ASP A 119 -3.56 12.52 0.72
C ASP A 119 -3.47 11.06 1.19
N SER A 120 -4.05 10.15 0.41
CA SER A 120 -4.04 8.71 0.67
C SER A 120 -4.17 7.87 -0.60
N VAL A 121 -3.78 6.60 -0.52
CA VAL A 121 -4.02 5.59 -1.55
C VAL A 121 -4.78 4.44 -0.91
N TYR A 122 -5.83 3.97 -1.58
CA TYR A 122 -6.72 2.91 -1.08
C TYR A 122 -6.77 1.77 -2.08
N GLY A 123 -6.66 0.52 -1.63
CA GLY A 123 -6.70 -0.64 -2.53
C GLY A 123 -7.09 -1.95 -1.86
N VAL A 124 -7.73 -2.82 -2.65
CA VAL A 124 -7.98 -4.21 -2.28
C VAL A 124 -6.72 -5.03 -2.53
N PHE A 125 -6.21 -5.68 -1.48
CA PHE A 125 -5.07 -6.57 -1.54
C PHE A 125 -5.52 -8.01 -1.44
N GLU A 126 -5.40 -8.74 -2.55
CA GLU A 126 -5.72 -10.16 -2.64
C GLU A 126 -4.45 -10.98 -2.34
N GLU A 127 -4.42 -11.66 -1.20
CA GLU A 127 -3.30 -12.51 -0.80
C GLU A 127 -3.77 -13.84 -0.20
N GLY A 128 -2.90 -14.84 -0.25
CA GLY A 128 -3.18 -16.20 0.19
C GLY A 128 -3.66 -17.11 -0.94
N GLY A 129 -4.01 -18.35 -0.57
CA GLY A 129 -4.55 -19.32 -1.51
C GLY A 129 -6.02 -19.04 -1.87
N PRO A 130 -6.57 -19.77 -2.86
CA PRO A 130 -8.01 -19.87 -3.07
C PRO A 130 -8.75 -20.23 -1.77
N MET A 131 -9.86 -19.56 -1.48
CA MET A 131 -10.66 -19.80 -0.27
C MET A 131 -11.29 -21.20 -0.24
N PHE A 132 -11.50 -21.79 -1.42
CA PHE A 132 -11.96 -23.15 -1.65
C PHE A 132 -11.52 -23.58 -3.06
N GLU A 133 -11.62 -24.87 -3.36
CA GLU A 133 -11.19 -25.44 -4.64
C GLU A 133 -11.85 -24.72 -5.84
N GLY A 134 -11.02 -24.25 -6.77
CA GLY A 134 -11.45 -23.52 -7.97
C GLY A 134 -11.83 -22.04 -7.74
N SER A 135 -11.68 -21.49 -6.53
CA SER A 135 -12.07 -20.11 -6.23
C SER A 135 -11.03 -19.06 -6.62
N ASP A 136 -11.48 -17.95 -7.18
CA ASP A 136 -10.65 -16.73 -7.33
C ASP A 136 -10.57 -15.91 -6.03
N LEU A 137 -11.50 -16.11 -5.10
CA LEU A 137 -11.49 -15.43 -3.81
C LEU A 137 -10.30 -15.88 -2.98
N LYS A 138 -9.48 -14.94 -2.50
CA LYS A 138 -8.30 -15.27 -1.68
C LYS A 138 -8.59 -15.21 -0.19
N GLU A 139 -8.06 -16.17 0.56
CA GLU A 139 -8.28 -16.36 2.00
C GLU A 139 -7.96 -15.14 2.88
N LYS A 140 -7.00 -14.32 2.45
CA LYS A 140 -6.50 -13.18 3.23
C LYS A 140 -6.74 -11.86 2.51
N THR A 141 -7.74 -11.82 1.61
CA THR A 141 -8.17 -10.59 0.96
C THR A 141 -8.54 -9.53 2.00
N HIS A 142 -8.00 -8.33 1.86
CA HIS A 142 -8.30 -7.21 2.75
C HIS A 142 -8.10 -5.88 2.03
N ILE A 143 -8.67 -4.82 2.58
CA ILE A 143 -8.44 -3.48 2.10
C ILE A 143 -7.28 -2.86 2.88
N GLN A 144 -6.38 -2.18 2.17
CA GLN A 144 -5.34 -1.34 2.75
C GLN A 144 -5.55 0.12 2.36
N ILE A 145 -5.23 1.00 3.29
CA ILE A 145 -5.06 2.43 3.04
C ILE A 145 -3.63 2.84 3.43
N ALA A 146 -2.94 3.50 2.52
CA ALA A 146 -1.68 4.18 2.77
C ALA A 146 -1.96 5.68 2.90
N VAL A 147 -1.74 6.22 4.10
CA VAL A 147 -1.90 7.64 4.38
C VAL A 147 -0.59 8.35 4.10
N ILE A 148 -0.59 9.22 3.09
CA ILE A 148 0.58 9.97 2.62
C ILE A 148 0.66 11.31 3.37
N ASN A 149 -0.47 12.03 3.45
CA ASN A 149 -0.59 13.25 4.23
C ASN A 149 -1.00 12.91 5.66
N LEU A 150 -0.14 13.18 6.64
CA LEU A 150 -0.41 12.81 8.04
C LEU A 150 -1.55 13.62 8.67
N GLU A 151 -1.89 14.80 8.15
CA GLU A 151 -3.04 15.58 8.62
C GLU A 151 -4.38 14.87 8.34
N SER A 152 -4.39 13.90 7.42
CA SER A 152 -5.52 13.00 7.19
C SER A 152 -5.81 12.07 8.38
N ILE A 153 -4.86 11.89 9.29
CA ILE A 153 -5.04 11.12 10.51
C ILE A 153 -5.60 12.04 11.60
N ILE A 154 -6.90 11.99 11.82
CA ILE A 154 -7.61 12.81 12.80
C ILE A 154 -7.24 12.41 14.23
N GLY A 155 -6.98 11.12 14.45
CA GLY A 155 -6.58 10.63 15.76
C GLY A 155 -6.42 9.12 15.81
N TYR A 156 -5.88 8.64 16.92
CA TYR A 156 -5.68 7.23 17.18
C TYR A 156 -6.55 6.74 18.34
N PHE A 157 -6.90 5.47 18.33
CA PHE A 157 -7.63 4.82 19.41
C PHE A 157 -7.13 3.40 19.63
N LYS A 158 -7.34 2.89 20.84
CA LYS A 158 -7.13 1.47 21.14
C LYS A 158 -8.42 0.72 20.81
N PRO A 159 -8.44 -0.22 19.86
CA PRO A 159 -9.61 -1.04 19.62
C PRO A 159 -10.00 -1.80 20.89
N ARG A 160 -11.30 -2.00 21.11
CA ARG A 160 -11.76 -2.91 22.17
C ARG A 160 -11.30 -4.31 21.81
N SER A 161 -10.82 -5.07 22.80
CA SER A 161 -10.52 -6.48 22.61
C SER A 161 -11.83 -7.20 22.25
N SER A 162 -11.86 -7.83 21.07
CA SER A 162 -12.90 -8.81 20.71
C SER A 162 -12.73 -10.08 21.53
#